data_AF-A0A1F3VB60-F1
#
_entry.id   AF-A0A1F3VB60-F1
#
_cell.length_a   1.000
_cell.length_b   1.000
_cell.length_c   1.000
_cell.angle_alpha   90.00
_cell.angle_beta   90.00
_cell.angle_gamma   90.00
#
_symmetry.space_group_name_H-M   'P 1'
#
loop_
_entity.id
_entity.type
_entity.pdbx_description
1 polymer ?
#
loop_
_entity_poly.entity_id
_entity_poly.type
_entity_poly.pdbx_seq_one_letter_code
_entity_poly.pdbx_strand_id
1 'polypeptide(L)'
;MKYLYQVVAISLLFITIFSCGMRFPAPLDSLTGRTSETFKNVQGVGICANGSMAQSSTVNRIGQLWANAQSLIGHYDKNFGYYFDLSLFGTGEKPDKYVYNKTIFSEKIFNEEYHEILLELAGLADFPEVKEWLLVGNGDLRPLDSEDVGIVYGKFAKIENLYAKATRWSVKQCNLQTLAQNKKYDVLRFFNTSISPATDDEVSEDSLSRIDLLKNILPASIYAYFFDLHRSKQSFSCKKGKLTVKFVNSGDKVLQQAVIRAINLYWNIKSKFKLQPVFVDRPSVGAIILERGDKKISSFQRISNGQAVLMVDNGHLQDDYLSGKIIAHELGHVLGFNDCYVEYYDKTSKEIVYYELDYDNLMCATGGLIPERYVKKVMDGYCKQ
;
A
#
# COMPACT_ATOMS: atom_id res chain seq x y z
N MET A 1 17.26 -11.96 -64.26
CA MET A 1 18.16 -12.90 -63.54
C MET A 1 18.54 -12.47 -62.13
N LYS A 2 18.90 -11.20 -61.84
CA LYS A 2 19.30 -10.76 -60.48
C LYS A 2 18.23 -11.00 -59.38
N TYR A 3 16.96 -10.80 -59.68
CA TYR A 3 15.86 -11.03 -58.72
C TYR A 3 15.60 -12.51 -58.43
N LEU A 4 15.85 -13.40 -59.39
CA LEU A 4 15.68 -14.84 -59.19
C LEU A 4 16.72 -15.39 -58.21
N TYR A 5 17.94 -14.86 -58.26
CA TYR A 5 19.00 -15.22 -57.32
C TYR A 5 18.71 -14.78 -55.88
N GLN A 6 18.11 -13.61 -55.69
CA GLN A 6 17.72 -13.13 -54.36
C GLN A 6 16.57 -13.93 -53.76
N VAL A 7 15.57 -14.30 -54.57
CA VAL A 7 14.46 -15.12 -54.10
C VAL A 7 14.95 -16.54 -53.74
N VAL A 8 15.81 -17.14 -54.57
CA VAL A 8 16.38 -18.46 -54.28
C VAL A 8 17.30 -18.42 -53.06
N ALA A 9 18.09 -17.37 -52.86
CA ALA A 9 18.93 -17.21 -51.68
C ALA A 9 18.12 -17.05 -50.39
N ILE A 10 17.01 -16.29 -50.42
CA ILE A 10 16.11 -16.13 -49.26
C ILE A 10 15.37 -17.44 -48.97
N SER A 11 14.90 -18.14 -50.00
CA SER A 11 14.25 -19.46 -49.82
C SER A 11 15.21 -20.51 -49.28
N LEU A 12 16.47 -20.52 -49.73
CA LEU A 12 17.50 -21.40 -49.17
C LEU A 12 17.81 -21.05 -47.72
N LEU A 13 17.92 -19.76 -47.36
CA LEU A 13 18.12 -19.32 -45.99
C LEU A 13 16.99 -19.77 -45.05
N PHE A 14 15.73 -19.68 -45.51
CA PHE A 14 14.57 -20.18 -44.78
C PHE A 14 14.61 -21.70 -44.63
N ILE A 15 14.99 -22.45 -45.68
CA ILE A 15 15.11 -23.91 -45.60
C ILE A 15 16.20 -24.30 -44.60
N THR A 16 17.35 -23.62 -44.54
CA THR A 16 18.41 -23.93 -43.56
C THR A 16 17.99 -23.63 -42.12
N ILE A 17 17.22 -22.56 -41.90
CA ILE A 17 16.67 -22.20 -40.56
C ILE A 17 15.65 -23.25 -40.08
N PHE A 18 14.88 -23.85 -40.99
CA PHE A 18 13.87 -24.86 -40.65
C PHE A 18 14.39 -26.31 -40.67
N SER A 19 15.53 -26.59 -41.30
CA SER A 19 16.10 -27.95 -41.39
C SER A 19 17.21 -28.23 -40.37
N CYS A 20 17.84 -27.21 -39.79
CA CYS A 20 18.61 -27.34 -38.55
C CYS A 20 17.65 -27.19 -37.38
N GLY A 21 17.16 -28.32 -36.84
CA GLY A 21 16.30 -28.35 -35.67
C GLY A 21 16.93 -27.65 -34.46
N MET A 22 16.67 -26.35 -34.30
CA MET A 22 16.87 -25.67 -33.04
C MET A 22 15.88 -26.26 -32.04
N ARG A 23 16.38 -27.19 -31.21
CA ARG A 23 15.73 -27.53 -29.94
C ARG A 23 15.75 -26.25 -29.10
N PHE A 24 14.63 -25.53 -29.08
CA PHE A 24 14.37 -24.59 -28.00
C PHE A 24 14.47 -25.37 -26.67
N PRO A 25 15.09 -24.80 -25.63
CA PRO A 25 15.05 -25.42 -24.31
C PRO A 25 13.58 -25.63 -23.93
N ALA A 26 13.29 -26.80 -23.36
CA ALA A 26 11.96 -27.20 -22.93
C ALA A 26 11.27 -26.09 -22.11
N PRO A 27 9.92 -26.00 -22.11
CA PRO A 27 9.22 -25.06 -21.26
C PRO A 27 9.70 -25.21 -19.82
N LEU A 28 9.93 -24.07 -19.17
CA LEU A 28 10.46 -23.89 -17.82
C LEU A 28 9.53 -24.43 -16.70
N ASP A 29 8.68 -25.39 -17.02
CA ASP A 29 7.68 -25.99 -16.14
C ASP A 29 8.20 -27.25 -15.42
N SER A 30 9.43 -27.72 -15.73
CA SER A 30 10.01 -28.93 -15.13
C SER A 30 10.92 -28.68 -13.92
N LEU A 31 10.98 -27.46 -13.37
CA LEU A 31 11.88 -27.10 -12.25
C LEU A 31 11.18 -26.82 -10.92
N THR A 32 9.88 -27.10 -10.77
CA THR A 32 9.12 -26.81 -9.54
C THR A 32 9.35 -27.78 -8.38
N GLY A 33 10.48 -28.51 -8.36
CA GLY A 33 10.70 -29.60 -7.40
C GLY A 33 11.16 -29.20 -5.99
N ARG A 34 11.54 -27.93 -5.72
CA ARG A 34 12.23 -27.61 -4.45
C ARG A 34 12.07 -26.21 -3.82
N THR A 35 11.07 -25.41 -4.19
CA THR A 35 11.04 -23.97 -3.80
C THR A 35 9.87 -23.54 -2.90
N SER A 36 9.11 -24.46 -2.30
CA SER A 36 7.92 -24.12 -1.50
C SER A 36 8.21 -23.58 -0.08
N GLU A 37 9.43 -23.68 0.46
CA GLU A 37 9.70 -23.35 1.87
C GLU A 37 10.17 -21.91 2.10
N THR A 38 10.89 -21.30 1.15
CA THR A 38 11.48 -19.96 1.33
C THR A 38 10.44 -18.84 1.40
N PHE A 39 9.24 -19.05 0.84
CA PHE A 39 8.14 -18.08 0.86
C PHE A 39 7.35 -18.03 2.16
N LYS A 40 7.46 -19.05 3.03
CA LYS A 40 6.59 -19.19 4.20
C LYS A 40 6.96 -18.27 5.37
N ASN A 41 8.17 -17.70 5.37
CA ASN A 41 8.73 -17.01 6.54
C ASN A 41 8.76 -15.48 6.46
N VAL A 42 8.20 -14.86 5.42
CA VAL A 42 8.00 -13.40 5.40
C VAL A 42 6.77 -13.07 6.26
N GLN A 43 6.97 -12.42 7.40
CA GLN A 43 5.90 -12.03 8.34
C GLN A 43 4.81 -11.22 7.61
N GLY A 44 3.61 -11.79 7.50
CA GLY A 44 2.46 -11.25 6.76
C GLY A 44 1.96 -12.12 5.61
N VAL A 45 2.80 -13.01 5.06
CA VAL A 45 2.43 -13.94 3.96
C VAL A 45 1.72 -15.20 4.48
N GLY A 46 1.92 -15.55 5.75
CA GLY A 46 1.33 -16.75 6.37
C GLY A 46 -0.20 -16.80 6.40
N ILE A 47 -0.88 -15.65 6.31
CA ILE A 47 -2.36 -15.59 6.27
C ILE A 47 -2.90 -16.17 4.95
N CYS A 48 -2.12 -16.12 3.86
CA CYS A 48 -2.51 -16.66 2.56
C CYS A 48 -1.94 -18.05 2.25
N ALA A 49 -0.98 -18.53 3.05
CA ALA A 49 -0.29 -19.80 2.80
C ALA A 49 -1.19 -21.04 3.01
N ASN A 50 -2.30 -20.90 3.75
CA ASN A 50 -3.24 -21.99 4.01
C ASN A 50 -4.40 -22.07 3.01
N GLY A 51 -4.58 -21.07 2.14
CA GLY A 51 -5.49 -21.14 1.00
C GLY A 51 -4.71 -21.59 -0.22
N SER A 52 -5.17 -22.62 -0.92
CA SER A 52 -4.58 -23.18 -2.14
C SER A 52 -4.67 -22.20 -3.33
N MET A 53 -4.15 -21.00 -3.19
CA MET A 53 -3.93 -20.09 -4.30
C MET A 53 -2.60 -20.44 -4.95
N ALA A 54 -2.66 -20.78 -6.23
CA ALA A 54 -1.55 -20.49 -7.12
C ALA A 54 -1.38 -18.96 -7.10
N GLN A 55 -0.42 -18.44 -6.35
CA GLN A 55 0.08 -17.07 -6.58
C GLN A 55 0.38 -16.95 -8.08
N SER A 56 0.12 -15.79 -8.69
CA SER A 56 0.42 -15.63 -10.12
C SER A 56 1.87 -16.05 -10.37
N SER A 57 2.10 -16.80 -11.45
CA SER A 57 3.42 -17.34 -11.77
C SER A 57 4.50 -16.25 -11.75
N THR A 58 4.13 -15.01 -12.05
CA THR A 58 5.02 -13.85 -12.07
C THR A 58 5.51 -13.43 -10.69
N VAL A 59 4.64 -13.40 -9.66
CA VAL A 59 5.08 -13.03 -8.30
C VAL A 59 6.07 -14.05 -7.75
N ASN A 60 5.81 -15.33 -7.95
CA ASN A 60 6.73 -16.40 -7.58
C ASN A 60 8.07 -16.28 -8.31
N ARG A 61 8.03 -16.01 -9.63
CA ARG A 61 9.24 -15.81 -10.45
C ARG A 61 10.05 -14.60 -10.00
N ILE A 62 9.42 -13.50 -9.58
CA ILE A 62 10.10 -12.32 -9.05
C ILE A 62 10.69 -12.60 -7.67
N GLY A 63 9.97 -13.32 -6.81
CA GLY A 63 10.52 -13.78 -5.53
C GLY A 63 11.75 -14.67 -5.72
N GLN A 64 11.74 -15.57 -6.70
CA GLN A 64 12.90 -16.39 -7.05
C GLN A 64 14.06 -15.56 -7.58
N LEU A 65 13.79 -14.60 -8.49
CA LEU A 65 14.81 -13.70 -9.03
C LEU A 65 15.47 -12.87 -7.93
N TRP A 66 14.68 -12.36 -6.98
CA TRP A 66 15.18 -11.63 -5.81
C TRP A 66 16.02 -12.53 -4.89
N ALA A 67 15.57 -13.75 -4.61
CA ALA A 67 16.33 -14.71 -3.80
C ALA A 67 17.69 -15.05 -4.45
N ASN A 68 17.72 -15.22 -5.77
CA ASN A 68 18.95 -15.46 -6.52
C ASN A 68 19.88 -14.24 -6.47
N ALA A 69 19.35 -13.01 -6.58
CA ALA A 69 20.11 -11.78 -6.42
C ALA A 69 20.74 -11.66 -5.02
N GLN A 70 20.00 -11.94 -3.96
CA GLN A 70 20.52 -11.93 -2.59
C GLN A 70 21.62 -12.99 -2.39
N SER A 71 21.43 -14.19 -2.94
CA SER A 71 22.45 -15.23 -2.89
C SER A 71 23.73 -14.83 -3.65
N LEU A 72 23.58 -14.14 -4.78
CA LEU A 72 24.71 -13.65 -5.58
C LEU A 72 25.52 -12.59 -4.82
N ILE A 73 24.83 -11.63 -4.19
CA ILE A 73 25.45 -10.63 -3.33
C ILE A 73 26.24 -11.29 -2.20
N GLY A 74 25.63 -12.23 -1.48
CA GLY A 74 26.30 -12.95 -0.40
C GLY A 74 27.50 -13.78 -0.86
N HIS A 75 27.46 -14.31 -2.09
CA HIS A 75 28.61 -15.00 -2.68
C HIS A 75 29.76 -14.02 -2.95
N TYR A 76 29.49 -12.86 -3.55
CA TYR A 76 30.53 -11.90 -3.86
C TYR A 76 31.17 -11.27 -2.62
N ASP A 77 30.37 -10.97 -1.59
CA ASP A 77 30.86 -10.49 -0.30
C ASP A 77 31.80 -11.52 0.34
N LYS A 78 31.37 -12.78 0.40
CA LYS A 78 32.14 -13.86 1.01
C LYS A 78 33.44 -14.20 0.28
N ASN A 79 33.42 -14.29 -1.06
CA ASN A 79 34.53 -14.85 -1.82
C ASN A 79 35.47 -13.80 -2.42
N PHE A 80 35.02 -12.56 -2.57
CA PHE A 80 35.81 -11.50 -3.20
C PHE A 80 35.91 -10.22 -2.36
N GLY A 81 35.27 -10.18 -1.18
CA GLY A 81 35.36 -9.05 -0.25
C GLY A 81 34.61 -7.80 -0.70
N TYR A 82 33.66 -7.93 -1.62
CA TYR A 82 32.79 -6.81 -2.01
C TYR A 82 31.68 -6.63 -0.99
N TYR A 83 31.79 -5.62 -0.15
CA TYR A 83 30.72 -5.26 0.76
C TYR A 83 29.63 -4.49 -0.02
N PHE A 84 28.57 -5.19 -0.40
CA PHE A 84 27.41 -4.57 -1.03
C PHE A 84 26.47 -4.03 0.03
N ASP A 85 26.59 -2.74 0.33
CA ASP A 85 25.60 -2.07 1.15
C ASP A 85 24.43 -1.62 0.26
N LEU A 86 23.35 -2.42 0.23
CA LEU A 86 22.10 -2.09 -0.46
C LEU A 86 21.46 -0.78 0.07
N SER A 87 21.80 -0.34 1.28
CA SER A 87 21.26 0.87 1.87
C SER A 87 21.85 2.17 1.30
N LEU A 88 23.05 2.11 0.70
CA LEU A 88 23.75 3.30 0.16
C LEU A 88 23.17 3.82 -1.16
N PHE A 89 22.38 2.99 -1.86
CA PHE A 89 21.81 3.31 -3.16
C PHE A 89 20.30 3.05 -3.22
N GLY A 90 19.66 2.87 -2.07
CA GLY A 90 18.25 3.27 -1.97
C GLY A 90 18.20 4.66 -2.57
N THR A 91 17.51 4.80 -3.71
CA THR A 91 17.41 6.05 -4.48
C THR A 91 17.36 7.19 -3.48
N GLY A 92 18.22 8.21 -3.59
CA GLY A 92 18.18 9.36 -2.66
C GLY A 92 16.79 10.02 -2.57
N GLU A 93 15.89 9.66 -3.48
CA GLU A 93 14.45 9.59 -3.23
C GLU A 93 14.12 8.57 -2.14
N LYS A 94 14.12 9.05 -0.88
CA LYS A 94 13.24 8.45 0.13
C LYS A 94 11.91 8.15 -0.57
N PRO A 95 11.29 6.98 -0.36
CA PRO A 95 10.02 6.57 -0.99
C PRO A 95 8.81 7.45 -0.59
N ASP A 96 9.03 8.69 -0.17
CA ASP A 96 8.12 9.61 0.50
C ASP A 96 7.59 10.70 -0.46
N LYS A 97 7.80 10.57 -1.78
CA LYS A 97 7.26 11.52 -2.76
C LYS A 97 6.57 10.90 -3.97
N TYR A 98 6.05 9.68 -3.83
CA TYR A 98 4.96 9.27 -4.71
C TYR A 98 3.73 10.08 -4.32
N VAL A 99 3.48 11.15 -5.08
CA VAL A 99 2.11 11.60 -5.33
C VAL A 99 1.32 10.32 -5.60
N TYR A 100 0.23 10.10 -4.88
CA TYR A 100 -0.72 9.02 -5.15
C TYR A 100 -1.38 9.29 -6.53
N ASN A 101 -0.59 9.24 -7.60
CA ASN A 101 -1.07 9.10 -8.95
C ASN A 101 -1.63 7.69 -8.99
N LYS A 102 -2.95 7.61 -8.82
CA LYS A 102 -3.86 6.49 -9.09
C LYS A 102 -3.10 5.28 -9.66
N THR A 103 -2.37 4.56 -8.80
CA THR A 103 -1.48 3.51 -9.28
C THR A 103 -2.39 2.31 -9.49
N ILE A 104 -2.82 2.12 -10.73
CA ILE A 104 -3.61 0.96 -11.11
C ILE A 104 -2.67 -0.23 -11.01
N PHE A 105 -2.77 -0.96 -9.90
CA PHE A 105 -1.99 -2.18 -9.67
C PHE A 105 -2.60 -3.34 -10.46
N SER A 106 -2.44 -3.34 -11.78
CA SER A 106 -2.90 -4.44 -12.63
C SER A 106 -1.80 -5.50 -12.78
N GLU A 107 -2.20 -6.77 -12.87
CA GLU A 107 -1.31 -7.89 -13.19
C GLU A 107 -0.57 -7.67 -14.52
N LYS A 108 -1.21 -6.97 -15.47
CA LYS A 108 -0.62 -6.61 -16.76
C LYS A 108 0.59 -5.69 -16.59
N ILE A 109 0.45 -4.58 -15.85
CA ILE A 109 1.55 -3.64 -15.59
C ILE A 109 2.70 -4.35 -14.89
N PHE A 110 2.39 -5.24 -13.95
CA PHE A 110 3.41 -6.02 -13.25
C PHE A 110 4.16 -7.00 -14.15
N ASN A 111 3.46 -7.64 -15.10
CA ASN A 111 4.08 -8.50 -16.10
C ASN A 111 4.95 -7.70 -17.09
N GLU A 112 4.52 -6.48 -17.44
CA GLU A 112 5.29 -5.55 -18.30
C GLU A 112 6.58 -5.13 -17.59
N GLU A 113 6.50 -4.65 -16.33
CA GLU A 113 7.69 -4.29 -15.55
C GLU A 113 8.64 -5.49 -15.33
N TYR A 114 8.10 -6.68 -15.08
CA TYR A 114 8.91 -7.90 -14.99
C TYR A 114 9.64 -8.21 -16.30
N HIS A 115 8.93 -8.09 -17.43
CA HIS A 115 9.51 -8.32 -18.74
C HIS A 115 10.60 -7.29 -19.07
N GLU A 116 10.40 -6.02 -18.72
CA GLU A 116 11.42 -4.98 -18.85
C GLU A 116 12.68 -5.31 -18.05
N ILE A 117 12.54 -5.78 -16.80
CA ILE A 117 13.70 -6.24 -16.02
C ILE A 117 14.38 -7.43 -16.69
N LEU A 118 13.63 -8.39 -17.23
CA LEU A 118 14.23 -9.52 -17.95
C LEU A 118 14.98 -9.06 -19.21
N LEU A 119 14.47 -8.07 -19.95
CA LEU A 119 15.15 -7.48 -21.10
C LEU A 119 16.41 -6.71 -20.67
N GLU A 120 16.35 -5.98 -19.57
CA GLU A 120 17.51 -5.30 -19.01
C GLU A 120 18.59 -6.28 -18.52
N LEU A 121 18.19 -7.42 -17.93
CA LEU A 121 19.08 -8.51 -17.55
C LEU A 121 19.63 -9.25 -18.78
N ALA A 122 18.88 -9.30 -19.87
CA ALA A 122 19.40 -9.78 -21.14
C ALA A 122 20.51 -8.88 -21.70
N GLY A 123 20.48 -7.58 -21.34
CA GLY A 123 21.54 -6.60 -21.60
C GLY A 123 22.83 -6.79 -20.79
N LEU A 124 22.88 -7.72 -19.82
CA LEU A 124 24.12 -8.17 -19.18
C LEU A 124 24.92 -9.13 -20.09
N ALA A 125 24.99 -8.83 -21.39
CA ALA A 125 25.69 -9.68 -22.36
C ALA A 125 27.18 -9.82 -22.03
N ASP A 126 27.76 -8.81 -21.37
CA ASP A 126 29.15 -8.79 -20.93
C ASP A 126 29.38 -9.55 -19.59
N PHE A 127 28.30 -10.03 -18.95
CA PHE A 127 28.32 -10.79 -17.69
C PHE A 127 27.43 -12.05 -17.77
N PRO A 128 27.74 -13.00 -18.68
CA PRO A 128 26.93 -14.19 -18.86
C PRO A 128 26.80 -15.02 -17.57
N GLU A 129 27.83 -15.03 -16.71
CA GLU A 129 27.85 -15.78 -15.45
C GLU A 129 26.91 -15.17 -14.41
N VAL A 130 26.87 -13.84 -14.31
CA VAL A 130 25.95 -13.10 -13.44
C VAL A 130 24.50 -13.32 -13.88
N LYS A 131 24.27 -13.29 -15.19
CA LYS A 131 22.95 -13.56 -15.78
C LYS A 131 22.50 -14.99 -15.51
N GLU A 132 23.37 -15.98 -15.67
CA GLU A 132 23.06 -17.38 -15.37
C GLU A 132 22.74 -17.56 -13.88
N TRP A 133 23.55 -16.98 -12.98
CA TRP A 133 23.28 -17.06 -11.55
C TRP A 133 21.94 -16.43 -11.18
N LEU A 134 21.61 -15.26 -11.75
CA LEU A 134 20.33 -14.59 -11.50
C LEU A 134 19.12 -15.43 -11.94
N LEU A 135 19.23 -16.16 -13.05
CA LEU A 135 18.11 -16.92 -13.61
C LEU A 135 17.97 -18.31 -12.98
N VAL A 136 19.10 -18.98 -12.69
CA VAL A 136 19.12 -20.40 -12.32
C VAL A 136 19.62 -20.65 -10.89
N GLY A 137 20.20 -19.64 -10.24
CA GLY A 137 20.71 -19.73 -8.86
C GLY A 137 22.04 -20.47 -8.72
N ASN A 138 22.78 -20.66 -9.82
CA ASN A 138 24.08 -21.32 -9.83
C ASN A 138 24.92 -20.81 -11.02
N GLY A 139 26.24 -20.84 -10.90
CA GLY A 139 27.19 -20.44 -11.94
C GLY A 139 28.61 -20.29 -11.40
N ASP A 140 29.63 -20.35 -12.24
CA ASP A 140 31.00 -20.05 -11.80
C ASP A 140 31.23 -18.54 -11.92
N LEU A 141 31.39 -17.84 -10.79
CA LEU A 141 31.54 -16.39 -10.78
C LEU A 141 33.00 -15.97 -10.83
N ARG A 142 33.29 -15.02 -11.71
CA ARG A 142 34.56 -14.29 -11.72
C ARG A 142 34.47 -13.04 -10.83
N PRO A 143 35.60 -12.56 -10.26
CA PRO A 143 35.67 -11.23 -9.67
C PRO A 143 35.24 -10.17 -10.69
N LEU A 144 34.52 -9.15 -10.24
CA LEU A 144 34.08 -8.01 -11.05
C LEU A 144 35.01 -6.82 -10.78
N ASP A 145 35.33 -6.00 -11.78
CA ASP A 145 36.01 -4.74 -11.48
C ASP A 145 35.05 -3.71 -10.85
N SER A 146 35.57 -2.57 -10.42
CA SER A 146 34.76 -1.55 -9.73
C SER A 146 33.63 -0.97 -10.60
N GLU A 147 33.80 -0.96 -11.93
CA GLU A 147 32.79 -0.44 -12.86
C GLU A 147 31.67 -1.48 -13.04
N ASP A 148 32.05 -2.74 -13.24
CA ASP A 148 31.16 -3.89 -13.35
C ASP A 148 30.30 -4.08 -12.09
N VAL A 149 30.90 -3.90 -10.91
CA VAL A 149 30.20 -3.90 -9.62
C VAL A 149 29.06 -2.89 -9.62
N GLY A 150 29.29 -1.67 -10.10
CA GLY A 150 28.27 -0.63 -10.18
C GLY A 150 27.11 -0.99 -11.11
N ILE A 151 27.40 -1.62 -12.25
CA ILE A 151 26.40 -2.07 -13.23
C ILE A 151 25.52 -3.17 -12.64
N VAL A 152 26.13 -4.23 -12.11
CA VAL A 152 25.43 -5.37 -11.51
C VAL A 152 24.56 -4.90 -10.34
N TYR A 153 25.11 -4.01 -9.53
CA TYR A 153 24.41 -3.45 -8.39
C TYR A 153 23.20 -2.59 -8.78
N GLY A 154 23.31 -1.74 -9.80
CA GLY A 154 22.18 -0.98 -10.34
C GLY A 154 21.02 -1.88 -10.80
N LYS A 155 21.30 -3.10 -11.25
CA LYS A 155 20.27 -4.11 -11.58
C LYS A 155 19.64 -4.71 -10.32
N PHE A 156 20.41 -4.98 -9.26
CA PHE A 156 19.86 -5.49 -8.00
C PHE A 156 18.87 -4.54 -7.35
N ALA A 157 19.17 -3.24 -7.32
CA ALA A 157 18.24 -2.24 -6.77
C ALA A 157 16.88 -2.25 -7.49
N LYS A 158 16.87 -2.47 -8.81
CA LYS A 158 15.64 -2.63 -9.60
C LYS A 158 14.90 -3.92 -9.26
N ILE A 159 15.60 -5.05 -9.12
CA ILE A 159 15.01 -6.34 -8.71
C ILE A 159 14.37 -6.23 -7.32
N GLU A 160 15.05 -5.57 -6.37
CA GLU A 160 14.52 -5.33 -5.02
C GLU A 160 13.26 -4.46 -5.04
N ASN A 161 13.25 -3.38 -5.84
CA ASN A 161 12.07 -2.55 -6.03
C ASN A 161 10.89 -3.35 -6.59
N LEU A 162 11.14 -4.16 -7.63
CA LEU A 162 10.12 -5.01 -8.24
C LEU A 162 9.60 -6.05 -7.24
N TYR A 163 10.46 -6.66 -6.43
CA TYR A 163 10.05 -7.59 -5.38
C TYR A 163 9.20 -6.91 -4.29
N ALA A 164 9.56 -5.69 -3.88
CA ALA A 164 8.75 -4.93 -2.93
C ALA A 164 7.36 -4.60 -3.52
N LYS A 165 7.27 -4.24 -4.81
CA LYS A 165 5.99 -4.07 -5.53
C LYS A 165 5.21 -5.39 -5.59
N ALA A 166 5.87 -6.51 -5.90
CA ALA A 166 5.29 -7.85 -5.95
C ALA A 166 4.65 -8.24 -4.63
N THR A 167 5.37 -8.02 -3.53
CA THR A 167 4.93 -8.35 -2.18
C THR A 167 3.71 -7.52 -1.79
N ARG A 168 3.74 -6.21 -2.04
CA ARG A 168 2.58 -5.32 -1.84
C ARG A 168 1.38 -5.76 -2.66
N TRP A 169 1.59 -6.14 -3.92
CA TRP A 169 0.53 -6.66 -4.79
C TRP A 169 -0.05 -7.98 -4.27
N SER A 170 0.79 -8.91 -3.82
CA SER A 170 0.36 -10.20 -3.26
C SER A 170 -0.50 -10.02 -2.00
N VAL A 171 -0.04 -9.18 -1.05
CA VAL A 171 -0.82 -8.80 0.15
C VAL A 171 -2.14 -8.15 -0.24
N LYS A 172 -2.11 -7.25 -1.23
CA LYS A 172 -3.31 -6.62 -1.78
C LYS A 172 -4.27 -7.66 -2.37
N GLN A 173 -3.82 -8.60 -3.19
CA GLN A 173 -4.67 -9.68 -3.74
C GLN A 173 -5.30 -10.54 -2.63
N CYS A 174 -4.55 -10.85 -1.57
CA CYS A 174 -5.10 -11.56 -0.42
C CYS A 174 -6.20 -10.77 0.30
N ASN A 175 -5.97 -9.47 0.55
CA ASN A 175 -6.96 -8.58 1.14
C ASN A 175 -8.20 -8.48 0.24
N LEU A 176 -8.01 -8.41 -1.08
CA LEU A 176 -9.08 -8.35 -2.06
C LEU A 176 -9.93 -9.62 -2.09
N GLN A 177 -9.33 -10.80 -1.96
CA GLN A 177 -10.09 -12.03 -1.85
C GLN A 177 -10.87 -12.10 -0.54
N THR A 178 -10.25 -11.67 0.54
CA THR A 178 -10.92 -11.56 1.84
C THR A 178 -12.13 -10.62 1.76
N LEU A 179 -11.99 -9.47 1.08
CA LEU A 179 -13.08 -8.55 0.79
C LEU A 179 -14.14 -9.18 -0.12
N ALA A 180 -13.75 -9.84 -1.21
CA ALA A 180 -14.66 -10.50 -2.15
C ALA A 180 -15.46 -11.65 -1.53
N GLN A 181 -14.90 -12.32 -0.52
CA GLN A 181 -15.58 -13.36 0.27
C GLN A 181 -16.50 -12.75 1.34
N ASN A 182 -16.18 -11.56 1.84
CA ASN A 182 -17.00 -10.83 2.79
C ASN A 182 -18.18 -10.12 2.11
N LYS A 183 -19.26 -10.87 1.85
CA LYS A 183 -20.56 -10.34 1.34
C LYS A 183 -21.19 -9.22 2.17
N LYS A 184 -20.67 -8.95 3.37
CA LYS A 184 -21.21 -7.96 4.30
C LYS A 184 -21.01 -6.50 3.84
N TYR A 185 -20.15 -6.27 2.84
CA TYR A 185 -19.76 -4.93 2.37
C TYR A 185 -19.99 -4.69 0.87
N ASP A 186 -20.74 -5.56 0.17
CA ASP A 186 -21.11 -5.34 -1.23
C ASP A 186 -22.15 -4.21 -1.35
N VAL A 187 -21.66 -2.99 -1.48
CA VAL A 187 -22.48 -1.79 -1.66
C VAL A 187 -22.72 -1.45 -3.13
N LEU A 188 -22.16 -2.21 -4.09
CA LEU A 188 -22.30 -1.97 -5.54
C LEU A 188 -23.77 -1.88 -5.97
N ARG A 189 -24.64 -2.67 -5.33
CA ARG A 189 -26.09 -2.65 -5.60
C ARG A 189 -26.75 -1.30 -5.30
N PHE A 190 -26.14 -0.47 -4.45
CA PHE A 190 -26.65 0.86 -4.11
C PHE A 190 -26.07 1.97 -5.01
N PHE A 191 -24.95 1.69 -5.70
CA PHE A 191 -24.32 2.60 -6.66
C PHE A 191 -24.69 2.30 -8.12
N ASN A 192 -25.40 1.20 -8.39
CA ASN A 192 -25.92 0.88 -9.71
C ASN A 192 -27.20 1.67 -10.09
N THR A 193 -27.45 2.81 -9.43
CA THR A 193 -28.43 3.79 -9.87
C THR A 193 -27.73 4.76 -10.82
N SER A 194 -28.39 5.03 -11.94
CA SER A 194 -27.90 5.75 -13.13
C SER A 194 -27.60 7.23 -12.87
N ILE A 195 -26.79 7.54 -11.87
CA ILE A 195 -26.36 8.90 -11.58
C ILE A 195 -25.12 9.10 -12.45
N SER A 196 -25.36 9.63 -13.64
CA SER A 196 -24.29 10.17 -14.47
C SER A 196 -23.50 11.15 -13.60
N PRO A 197 -22.16 11.03 -13.49
CA PRO A 197 -21.38 12.06 -12.86
C PRO A 197 -21.73 13.36 -13.57
N ALA A 198 -22.25 14.33 -12.81
CA ALA A 198 -22.36 15.69 -13.31
C ALA A 198 -20.96 16.06 -13.79
N THR A 199 -20.85 16.36 -15.08
CA THR A 199 -19.62 16.79 -15.73
C THR A 199 -18.95 17.85 -14.88
N ASP A 200 -17.63 17.76 -14.73
CA ASP A 200 -16.76 18.48 -13.78
C ASP A 200 -16.79 20.03 -13.85
N ASP A 201 -17.70 20.60 -14.63
CA ASP A 201 -17.83 22.03 -14.82
C ASP A 201 -18.97 22.57 -13.95
N GLU A 202 -18.59 23.35 -12.93
CA GLU A 202 -19.43 24.11 -11.99
C GLU A 202 -20.07 23.34 -10.81
N VAL A 203 -19.24 22.74 -9.96
CA VAL A 203 -19.66 22.45 -8.57
C VAL A 203 -19.46 23.70 -7.72
N SER A 204 -20.47 24.57 -7.71
CA SER A 204 -20.58 25.68 -6.75
C SER A 204 -20.63 25.16 -5.31
N GLU A 205 -20.22 26.01 -4.36
CA GLU A 205 -20.06 25.89 -2.89
C GLU A 205 -21.06 25.08 -2.04
N ASP A 206 -22.02 24.39 -2.62
CA ASP A 206 -23.02 23.64 -1.88
C ASP A 206 -22.58 22.19 -1.63
N SER A 207 -21.50 21.99 -0.87
CA SER A 207 -21.08 20.65 -0.40
C SER A 207 -22.19 19.95 0.41
N LEU A 208 -23.17 20.71 0.94
CA LEU A 208 -24.40 20.17 1.53
C LEU A 208 -25.21 19.36 0.51
N SER A 209 -25.23 19.78 -0.76
CA SER A 209 -25.98 19.09 -1.83
C SER A 209 -25.51 17.66 -2.07
N ARG A 210 -24.20 17.37 -1.97
CA ARG A 210 -23.66 16.01 -2.20
C ARG A 210 -23.97 15.05 -1.06
N ILE A 211 -23.88 15.52 0.19
CA ILE A 211 -24.21 14.68 1.36
C ILE A 211 -25.71 14.45 1.45
N ASP A 212 -26.52 15.47 1.18
CA ASP A 212 -27.98 15.32 1.15
C ASP A 212 -28.41 14.40 0.00
N LEU A 213 -27.71 14.47 -1.15
CA LEU A 213 -27.86 13.51 -2.23
C LEU A 213 -27.54 12.08 -1.77
N LEU A 214 -26.39 11.86 -1.11
CA LEU A 214 -26.03 10.55 -0.56
C LEU A 214 -27.02 10.05 0.47
N LYS A 215 -27.55 10.92 1.32
CA LYS A 215 -28.58 10.60 2.31
C LYS A 215 -29.88 10.13 1.66
N ASN A 216 -30.21 10.65 0.48
CA ASN A 216 -31.40 10.26 -0.29
C ASN A 216 -31.18 9.00 -1.13
N ILE A 217 -29.94 8.70 -1.54
CA ILE A 217 -29.62 7.52 -2.37
C ILE A 217 -29.33 6.28 -1.51
N LEU A 218 -28.55 6.44 -0.45
CA LEU A 218 -28.12 5.33 0.38
C LEU A 218 -29.23 4.91 1.35
N PRO A 219 -29.45 3.61 1.58
CA PRO A 219 -30.30 3.15 2.67
C PRO A 219 -29.86 3.79 3.99
N ALA A 220 -30.83 4.17 4.83
CA ALA A 220 -30.56 4.86 6.09
C ALA A 220 -29.54 4.11 6.97
N SER A 221 -29.54 2.77 6.98
CA SER A 221 -28.58 1.95 7.72
C SER A 221 -27.14 2.07 7.19
N ILE A 222 -26.97 2.21 5.87
CA ILE A 222 -25.66 2.37 5.22
C ILE A 222 -25.16 3.80 5.41
N TYR A 223 -26.04 4.79 5.24
CA TYR A 223 -25.68 6.18 5.54
C TYR A 223 -25.25 6.34 7.01
N ALA A 224 -26.01 5.77 7.95
CA ALA A 224 -25.65 5.76 9.36
C ALA A 224 -24.31 5.06 9.61
N TYR A 225 -24.01 3.96 8.91
CA TYR A 225 -22.72 3.29 9.05
C TYR A 225 -21.54 4.23 8.77
N PHE A 226 -21.59 5.02 7.70
CA PHE A 226 -20.49 5.91 7.30
C PHE A 226 -20.45 7.22 8.09
N PHE A 227 -21.62 7.81 8.37
CA PHE A 227 -21.69 9.20 8.81
C PHE A 227 -22.16 9.37 10.27
N ASP A 228 -22.69 8.33 10.92
CA ASP A 228 -23.08 8.40 12.34
C ASP A 228 -21.94 8.03 13.30
N LEU A 229 -22.11 8.46 14.54
CA LEU A 229 -21.21 8.16 15.63
C LEU A 229 -21.49 6.76 16.16
N HIS A 230 -20.59 5.81 15.91
CA HIS A 230 -20.63 4.49 16.51
C HIS A 230 -19.98 4.59 17.88
N ARG A 231 -20.82 4.58 18.95
CA ARG A 231 -20.34 4.77 20.32
C ARG A 231 -19.09 3.94 20.58
N SER A 232 -17.96 4.62 20.77
CA SER A 232 -16.76 3.99 21.26
C SER A 232 -17.04 3.49 22.68
N LYS A 233 -16.39 2.39 23.08
CA LYS A 233 -16.35 2.00 24.51
C LYS A 233 -15.42 2.92 25.32
N GLN A 234 -14.90 3.97 24.70
CA GLN A 234 -13.98 4.92 25.31
C GLN A 234 -14.78 5.84 26.25
N SER A 235 -14.31 5.98 27.48
CA SER A 235 -14.88 6.94 28.43
C SER A 235 -14.19 8.29 28.26
N PHE A 236 -14.86 9.23 27.60
CA PHE A 236 -14.42 10.63 27.57
C PHE A 236 -15.12 11.45 28.65
N SER A 237 -14.46 12.49 29.14
CA SER A 237 -15.06 13.44 30.08
C SER A 237 -15.33 14.75 29.36
N CYS A 238 -16.54 15.29 29.48
CA CYS A 238 -16.87 16.58 28.91
C CYS A 238 -17.34 17.57 29.97
N LYS A 239 -16.78 18.78 29.94
CA LYS A 239 -17.16 19.87 30.86
C LYS A 239 -17.20 21.19 30.10
N LYS A 240 -18.36 21.86 30.11
CA LYS A 240 -18.56 23.18 29.46
C LYS A 240 -18.13 23.19 27.98
N GLY A 241 -18.50 22.16 27.22
CA GLY A 241 -18.15 22.05 25.80
C GLY A 241 -16.68 21.69 25.52
N LYS A 242 -15.89 21.37 26.55
CA LYS A 242 -14.53 20.84 26.41
C LYS A 242 -14.54 19.34 26.61
N LEU A 243 -14.19 18.58 25.57
CA LEU A 243 -14.04 17.13 25.64
C LEU A 243 -12.58 16.78 25.95
N THR A 244 -12.36 16.23 27.13
CA THR A 244 -11.04 15.78 27.55
C THR A 244 -10.76 14.38 27.01
N VAL A 245 -9.70 14.27 26.22
CA VAL A 245 -9.21 13.00 25.68
C VAL A 245 -7.90 12.67 26.36
N LYS A 246 -7.85 11.52 27.05
CA LYS A 246 -6.65 11.08 27.79
C LYS A 246 -5.72 10.33 26.85
N PHE A 247 -4.45 10.73 26.83
CA PHE A 247 -3.38 10.04 26.15
C PHE A 247 -2.38 9.52 27.18
N VAL A 248 -1.84 8.32 26.99
CA VAL A 248 -0.74 7.83 27.81
C VAL A 248 0.53 8.59 27.43
N ASN A 249 1.23 9.12 28.43
CA ASN A 249 2.48 9.84 28.23
C ASN A 249 3.59 8.87 27.80
N SER A 250 3.89 8.85 26.49
CA SER A 250 4.96 8.02 25.92
C SER A 250 6.38 8.52 26.22
N GLY A 251 6.53 9.71 26.82
CA GLY A 251 7.81 10.41 26.91
C GLY A 251 8.25 11.09 25.61
N ASP A 252 7.67 10.72 24.46
CA ASP A 252 7.99 11.30 23.16
C ASP A 252 7.29 12.64 22.94
N LYS A 253 8.04 13.73 23.14
CA LYS A 253 7.52 15.09 22.99
C LYS A 253 7.16 15.45 21.56
N VAL A 254 7.81 14.87 20.55
CA VAL A 254 7.50 15.16 19.14
C VAL A 254 6.12 14.62 18.80
N LEU A 255 5.86 13.36 19.14
CA LEU A 255 4.56 12.72 18.92
C LEU A 255 3.43 13.41 19.70
N GLN A 256 3.68 13.80 20.95
CA GLN A 256 2.70 14.56 21.75
C GLN A 256 2.35 15.89 21.09
N GLN A 257 3.33 16.64 20.58
CA GLN A 257 3.10 17.90 19.90
C GLN A 257 2.38 17.72 18.56
N ALA A 258 2.68 16.65 17.81
CA ALA A 258 1.97 16.32 16.58
C ALA A 258 0.47 16.09 16.85
N VAL A 259 0.14 15.35 17.92
CA VAL A 259 -1.26 15.13 18.35
C VAL A 259 -1.95 16.44 18.77
N ILE A 260 -1.30 17.25 19.60
CA ILE A 260 -1.85 18.56 20.02
C ILE A 260 -2.13 19.44 18.79
N ARG A 261 -1.19 19.47 17.83
CA ARG A 261 -1.32 20.24 16.60
C ARG A 261 -2.47 19.73 15.73
N ALA A 262 -2.55 18.43 15.49
CA ALA A 262 -3.64 17.80 14.73
C ALA A 262 -5.01 18.15 15.31
N ILE A 263 -5.16 18.05 16.63
CA ILE A 263 -6.39 18.44 17.33
C ILE A 263 -6.72 19.91 17.10
N ASN A 264 -5.74 20.80 17.25
CA ASN A 264 -5.95 22.23 17.09
C ASN A 264 -6.31 22.62 15.65
N LEU A 265 -5.63 22.01 14.68
CA LEU A 265 -5.79 22.31 13.26
C LEU A 265 -7.02 21.68 12.63
N TYR A 266 -7.55 20.57 13.13
CA TYR A 266 -8.63 19.84 12.46
C TYR A 266 -9.90 19.72 13.29
N TRP A 267 -9.80 19.58 14.61
CA TRP A 267 -10.96 19.38 15.49
C TRP A 267 -11.43 20.67 16.18
N ASN A 268 -10.56 21.67 16.35
CA ASN A 268 -10.83 22.88 17.11
C ASN A 268 -11.06 24.16 16.27
N ILE A 269 -11.13 24.05 14.93
CA ILE A 269 -11.05 25.20 14.00
C ILE A 269 -12.17 26.22 14.18
N LYS A 270 -13.44 25.78 14.21
CA LYS A 270 -14.60 26.69 14.02
C LYS A 270 -15.65 26.64 15.12
N SER A 271 -15.51 25.76 16.11
CA SER A 271 -16.56 25.50 17.09
C SER A 271 -16.24 26.07 18.47
N LYS A 272 -17.30 26.34 19.25
CA LYS A 272 -17.20 26.56 20.71
C LYS A 272 -16.72 25.29 21.44
N PHE A 273 -16.78 24.15 20.75
CA PHE A 273 -16.24 22.89 21.23
C PHE A 273 -14.73 22.89 21.18
N LYS A 274 -14.11 22.29 22.20
CA LYS A 274 -12.67 22.07 22.21
C LYS A 274 -12.38 20.64 22.63
N LEU A 275 -11.71 19.90 21.75
CA LEU A 275 -11.06 18.67 22.14
C LEU A 275 -9.75 19.04 22.84
N GLN A 276 -9.61 18.59 24.08
CA GLN A 276 -8.48 18.91 24.95
C GLN A 276 -7.68 17.64 25.24
N PRO A 277 -6.47 17.48 24.68
CA PRO A 277 -5.61 16.36 25.02
C PRO A 277 -5.08 16.52 26.46
N VAL A 278 -5.09 15.43 27.24
CA VAL A 278 -4.48 15.34 28.56
C VAL A 278 -3.57 14.12 28.60
N PHE A 279 -2.28 14.34 28.84
CA PHE A 279 -1.31 13.26 28.94
C PHE A 279 -1.22 12.75 30.38
N VAL A 280 -1.33 11.44 30.57
CA VAL A 280 -1.30 10.77 31.88
C VAL A 280 -0.16 9.76 31.93
N ASP A 281 0.54 9.67 33.06
CA ASP A 281 1.74 8.82 33.17
C ASP A 281 1.43 7.32 33.21
N ARG A 282 0.18 6.95 33.53
CA ARG A 282 -0.25 5.55 33.57
C ARG A 282 -1.48 5.34 32.69
N PRO A 283 -1.55 4.21 31.95
CA PRO A 283 -2.76 3.82 31.24
C PRO A 283 -3.95 3.79 32.20
N SER A 284 -5.03 4.46 31.82
CA SER A 284 -6.32 4.43 32.55
C SER A 284 -7.43 4.00 31.58
N VAL A 285 -8.61 3.66 32.11
CA VAL A 285 -9.76 3.32 31.27
C VAL A 285 -10.04 4.48 30.32
N GLY A 286 -10.15 4.15 29.03
CA GLY A 286 -10.38 5.13 27.96
C GLY A 286 -9.14 5.91 27.49
N ALA A 287 -7.97 5.73 28.11
CA ALA A 287 -6.75 6.39 27.64
C ALA A 287 -6.28 5.81 26.30
N ILE A 288 -5.74 6.69 25.45
CA ILE A 288 -5.16 6.35 24.15
C ILE A 288 -3.64 6.21 24.33
N ILE A 289 -3.09 5.05 23.99
CA ILE A 289 -1.66 4.80 23.95
C ILE A 289 -1.15 5.36 22.61
N LEU A 290 -0.10 6.17 22.68
CA LEU A 290 0.57 6.72 21.50
C LEU A 290 1.82 5.90 21.20
N GLU A 291 1.91 5.36 20.00
CA GLU A 291 3.05 4.56 19.56
C GLU A 291 3.60 5.10 18.24
N ARG A 292 4.92 5.02 18.07
CA ARG A 292 5.54 5.19 16.75
C ARG A 292 5.32 3.92 15.96
N GLY A 293 4.82 4.08 14.74
CA GLY A 293 4.81 3.00 13.77
C GLY A 293 6.18 2.89 13.11
N ASP A 294 6.68 1.65 13.04
CA ASP A 294 7.81 1.29 12.17
C ASP A 294 7.31 1.04 10.72
N LYS A 295 6.00 1.06 10.54
CA LYS A 295 5.30 0.84 9.28
C LYS A 295 4.83 2.18 8.74
N LYS A 296 4.91 2.35 7.42
CA LYS A 296 4.44 3.52 6.63
C LYS A 296 2.93 3.80 6.70
N ILE A 297 2.23 3.26 7.69
CA ILE A 297 0.77 3.34 7.81
C ILE A 297 0.50 3.68 9.28
N SER A 298 -0.15 4.82 9.49
CA SER A 298 -0.72 5.16 10.79
C SER A 298 -2.02 4.39 10.95
N SER A 299 -2.35 3.98 12.17
CA SER A 299 -3.54 3.16 12.40
C SER A 299 -4.06 3.28 13.82
N PHE A 300 -5.37 3.12 13.95
CA PHE A 300 -6.06 2.96 15.20
C PHE A 300 -6.39 1.48 15.48
N GLN A 301 -6.02 1.00 16.67
CA GLN A 301 -6.41 -0.31 17.16
C GLN A 301 -7.13 -0.20 18.51
N ARG A 302 -8.28 -0.85 18.64
CA ARG A 302 -8.94 -1.03 19.95
C ARG A 302 -8.30 -2.20 20.67
N ILE A 303 -7.94 -2.00 21.94
CA ILE A 303 -7.45 -3.06 22.82
C ILE A 303 -8.50 -3.38 23.90
N SER A 304 -8.33 -4.50 24.59
CA SER A 304 -9.21 -4.89 25.71
C SER A 304 -9.23 -3.77 26.76
N ASN A 305 -10.39 -3.59 27.44
CA ASN A 305 -10.62 -2.57 28.48
C ASN A 305 -10.92 -1.15 28.00
N GLY A 306 -11.31 -0.96 26.73
CA GLY A 306 -11.76 0.34 26.22
C GLY A 306 -10.63 1.35 26.00
N GLN A 307 -9.38 0.87 26.01
CA GLN A 307 -8.23 1.64 25.56
C GLN A 307 -8.07 1.51 24.05
N ALA A 308 -7.28 2.40 23.48
CA ALA A 308 -6.91 2.38 22.08
C ALA A 308 -5.41 2.61 21.92
N VAL A 309 -4.84 2.04 20.87
CA VAL A 309 -3.50 2.37 20.39
C VAL A 309 -3.68 3.23 19.15
N LEU A 310 -3.06 4.41 19.16
CA LEU A 310 -2.91 5.26 18.01
C LEU A 310 -1.45 5.19 17.58
N MET A 311 -1.20 4.44 16.51
CA MET A 311 0.12 4.25 15.93
C MET A 311 0.33 5.30 14.85
N VAL A 312 1.39 6.09 14.97
CA VAL A 312 1.72 7.17 14.03
C VAL A 312 3.05 6.87 13.36
N ASP A 313 3.06 6.83 12.03
CA ASP A 313 4.26 6.55 11.26
C ASP A 313 5.32 7.66 11.42
N ASN A 314 6.58 7.25 11.52
CA ASN A 314 7.72 8.14 11.67
C ASN A 314 7.97 9.03 10.44
N GLY A 315 7.67 8.53 9.24
CA GLY A 315 7.78 9.31 8.00
C GLY A 315 6.81 10.49 8.02
N HIS A 316 5.60 10.29 8.53
CA HIS A 316 4.61 11.34 8.64
C HIS A 316 5.03 12.45 9.62
N LEU A 317 5.70 12.13 10.73
CA LEU A 317 6.09 13.14 11.73
C LEU A 317 7.05 14.23 11.21
N GLN A 318 7.64 14.06 10.01
CA GLN A 318 8.50 15.07 9.38
C GLN A 318 7.73 16.09 8.53
N ASP A 319 6.53 15.73 8.05
CA ASP A 319 5.64 16.61 7.30
C ASP A 319 4.49 17.06 8.21
N ASP A 320 4.64 18.25 8.78
CA ASP A 320 3.70 18.85 9.73
C ASP A 320 2.26 18.93 9.22
N TYR A 321 2.04 19.04 7.90
CA TYR A 321 0.70 19.15 7.32
C TYR A 321 0.07 17.77 7.14
N LEU A 322 0.79 16.85 6.49
CA LEU A 322 0.28 15.51 6.20
C LEU A 322 0.11 14.67 7.48
N SER A 323 1.06 14.71 8.41
CA SER A 323 0.90 14.00 9.70
C SER A 323 -0.27 14.55 10.50
N GLY A 324 -0.47 15.87 10.49
CA GLY A 324 -1.59 16.49 11.19
C GLY A 324 -2.93 15.91 10.74
N LYS A 325 -3.13 15.74 9.42
CA LYS A 325 -4.35 15.16 8.85
C LYS A 325 -4.54 13.71 9.22
N ILE A 326 -3.50 12.90 9.06
CA ILE A 326 -3.56 11.47 9.34
C ILE A 326 -3.86 11.24 10.82
N ILE A 327 -3.17 11.94 11.73
CA ILE A 327 -3.46 11.85 13.17
C ILE A 327 -4.90 12.29 13.48
N ALA A 328 -5.39 13.35 12.84
CA ALA A 328 -6.76 13.82 13.04
C ALA A 328 -7.82 12.83 12.51
N HIS A 329 -7.54 12.17 11.38
CA HIS A 329 -8.36 11.11 10.80
C HIS A 329 -8.44 9.91 11.74
N GLU A 330 -7.30 9.38 12.18
CA GLU A 330 -7.28 8.25 13.12
C GLU A 330 -7.92 8.59 14.47
N LEU A 331 -7.78 9.84 14.94
CA LEU A 331 -8.50 10.31 16.11
C LEU A 331 -10.02 10.32 15.89
N GLY A 332 -10.50 10.51 14.67
CA GLY A 332 -11.91 10.32 14.30
C GLY A 332 -12.40 8.89 14.58
N HIS A 333 -11.59 7.87 14.29
CA HIS A 333 -11.92 6.48 14.64
C HIS A 333 -11.96 6.24 16.15
N VAL A 334 -11.05 6.86 16.89
CA VAL A 334 -11.08 6.84 18.36
C VAL A 334 -12.38 7.44 18.89
N LEU A 335 -12.82 8.55 18.29
CA LEU A 335 -14.07 9.22 18.67
C LEU A 335 -15.31 8.43 18.22
N GLY A 336 -15.18 7.47 17.31
CA GLY A 336 -16.24 6.55 16.92
C GLY A 336 -16.80 6.76 15.51
N PHE A 337 -16.09 7.50 14.65
CA PHE A 337 -16.44 7.60 13.23
C PHE A 337 -15.78 6.47 12.43
N ASN A 338 -16.51 5.91 11.48
CA ASN A 338 -15.92 5.01 10.49
C ASN A 338 -15.29 5.84 9.36
N ASP A 339 -14.44 5.18 8.58
CA ASP A 339 -14.07 5.65 7.26
C ASP A 339 -15.33 5.89 6.43
N CYS A 340 -15.36 6.97 5.65
CA CYS A 340 -16.46 7.27 4.73
C CYS A 340 -16.00 7.26 3.27
N TYR A 341 -15.13 6.31 2.94
CA TYR A 341 -14.89 5.86 1.58
C TYR A 341 -15.34 4.40 1.43
N VAL A 342 -15.55 3.99 0.19
CA VAL A 342 -15.78 2.59 -0.16
C VAL A 342 -14.57 2.10 -0.93
N GLU A 343 -14.01 0.98 -0.49
CA GLU A 343 -12.98 0.26 -1.23
C GLU A 343 -13.52 -1.12 -1.62
N TYR A 344 -13.48 -1.43 -2.90
CA TYR A 344 -13.86 -2.75 -3.40
C TYR A 344 -13.00 -3.18 -4.59
N TYR A 345 -13.00 -4.48 -4.86
CA TYR A 345 -12.33 -5.04 -6.03
C TYR A 345 -13.32 -5.19 -7.18
N ASP A 346 -13.09 -4.48 -8.28
CA ASP A 346 -13.82 -4.75 -9.51
C ASP A 346 -13.17 -5.96 -10.22
N LYS A 347 -13.91 -7.07 -10.27
CA LYS A 347 -13.45 -8.31 -10.92
C LYS A 347 -13.35 -8.18 -12.43
N THR A 348 -14.10 -7.25 -13.04
CA THR A 348 -14.13 -7.05 -14.49
C THR A 348 -12.87 -6.33 -14.95
N SER A 349 -12.55 -5.19 -14.33
CA SER A 349 -11.35 -4.41 -14.64
C SER A 349 -10.10 -4.89 -13.89
N LYS A 350 -10.24 -5.83 -12.95
CA LYS A 350 -9.16 -6.37 -12.10
C LYS A 350 -8.42 -5.27 -11.32
N GLU A 351 -9.17 -4.31 -10.78
CA GLU A 351 -8.60 -3.18 -10.05
C GLU A 351 -9.28 -2.93 -8.70
N ILE A 352 -8.58 -2.19 -7.82
CA ILE A 352 -9.20 -1.63 -6.63
C ILE A 352 -9.87 -0.34 -7.03
N VAL A 353 -11.16 -0.26 -6.76
CA VAL A 353 -11.92 0.97 -6.83
C VAL A 353 -12.00 1.54 -5.43
N TYR A 354 -11.51 2.77 -5.31
CA TYR A 354 -11.59 3.58 -4.11
C TYR A 354 -12.51 4.76 -4.42
N TYR A 355 -13.60 4.87 -3.67
CA TYR A 355 -14.61 5.90 -3.86
C TYR A 355 -14.83 6.68 -2.57
N GLU A 356 -14.37 7.93 -2.56
CA GLU A 356 -14.60 8.87 -1.46
C GLU A 356 -16.05 9.35 -1.51
N LEU A 357 -16.81 9.15 -0.44
CA LEU A 357 -18.21 9.57 -0.44
C LEU A 357 -18.35 11.09 -0.29
N ASP A 358 -17.40 11.74 0.38
CA ASP A 358 -17.40 13.19 0.60
C ASP A 358 -15.96 13.73 0.65
N TYR A 359 -15.48 14.29 -0.46
CA TYR A 359 -14.10 14.77 -0.63
C TYR A 359 -13.68 15.81 0.42
N ASP A 360 -14.64 16.62 0.91
CA ASP A 360 -14.36 17.68 1.88
C ASP A 360 -14.31 17.16 3.32
N ASN A 361 -14.67 15.89 3.55
CA ASN A 361 -14.66 15.25 4.86
C ASN A 361 -13.35 14.49 5.07
N LEU A 362 -12.61 14.87 6.11
CA LEU A 362 -11.33 14.25 6.46
C LEU A 362 -11.45 12.75 6.79
N MET A 363 -12.64 12.26 7.16
CA MET A 363 -12.87 10.81 7.35
C MET A 363 -13.09 10.05 6.03
N CYS A 364 -13.26 10.74 4.91
CA CYS A 364 -13.44 10.13 3.60
C CYS A 364 -12.20 10.32 2.72
N ALA A 365 -11.54 11.49 2.82
CA ALA A 365 -10.45 11.90 1.95
C ALA A 365 -9.36 12.63 2.71
N THR A 366 -8.11 12.46 2.30
CA THR A 366 -6.95 13.18 2.89
C THR A 366 -6.93 14.67 2.53
N GLY A 367 -7.77 15.11 1.57
CA GLY A 367 -7.95 16.52 1.21
C GLY A 367 -8.77 17.31 2.24
N GLY A 368 -9.75 16.66 2.87
CA GLY A 368 -10.83 17.31 3.63
C GLY A 368 -10.49 17.87 5.02
N LEU A 369 -11.52 18.40 5.67
CA LEU A 369 -11.53 18.83 7.06
C LEU A 369 -12.55 18.02 7.86
N ILE A 370 -12.49 18.06 9.19
CA ILE A 370 -13.56 17.46 10.01
C ILE A 370 -14.84 18.31 9.84
N PRO A 371 -15.93 17.73 9.32
CA PRO A 371 -17.17 18.48 9.14
C PRO A 371 -17.77 18.91 10.47
N GLU A 372 -18.43 20.07 10.52
CA GLU A 372 -19.08 20.56 11.73
C GLU A 372 -20.14 19.58 12.27
N ARG A 373 -20.81 18.85 11.38
CA ARG A 373 -21.75 17.77 11.75
C ARG A 373 -21.11 16.67 12.60
N TYR A 374 -19.83 16.36 12.40
CA TYR A 374 -19.11 15.36 13.22
C TYR A 374 -18.80 15.93 14.59
N VAL A 375 -18.35 17.18 14.66
CA VAL A 375 -18.16 17.88 15.94
C VAL A 375 -19.45 17.90 16.75
N LYS A 376 -20.58 18.23 16.13
CA LYS A 376 -21.89 18.20 16.77
C LYS A 376 -22.26 16.81 17.28
N LYS A 377 -22.02 15.75 16.50
CA LYS A 377 -22.28 14.36 16.94
C LYS A 377 -21.42 13.96 18.13
N VAL A 378 -20.14 14.35 18.15
CA VAL A 378 -19.24 14.14 19.30
C VAL A 378 -19.76 14.88 20.54
N MET A 379 -20.16 16.14 20.40
CA MET A 379 -20.77 16.91 21.50
C MET A 379 -22.04 16.23 22.01
N ASP A 380 -22.95 15.86 21.12
CA ASP A 380 -24.22 15.25 21.48
C ASP A 380 -24.02 13.88 22.12
N GLY A 381 -23.05 13.10 21.65
CA GLY A 381 -22.75 11.76 22.16
C GLY A 381 -22.00 11.74 23.50
N TYR A 382 -21.09 12.68 23.73
CA TYR A 382 -20.19 12.64 24.90
C TYR A 382 -20.37 13.79 25.90
N CYS A 383 -21.06 14.87 25.54
CA CYS A 383 -21.21 16.06 26.41
C CYS A 383 -22.62 16.30 26.94
N LYS A 384 -23.67 15.68 26.37
CA LYS A 384 -25.07 15.84 26.80
C LYS A 384 -25.52 14.80 27.84
N GLN A 385 -24.62 14.36 28.71
CA GLN A 385 -24.96 13.41 29.79
C GLN A 385 -25.81 14.05 30.88
#